data_AF-A0A930DKX3-F1
#
_entry.id   AF-A0A930DKX3-F1
#
_cell.length_a   1.000
_cell.length_b   1.000
_cell.length_c   1.000
_cell.angle_alpha   90.00
_cell.angle_beta   90.00
_cell.angle_gamma   90.00
#
_symmetry.space_group_name_H-M   'P 1'
#
loop_
_entity.id
_entity.type
_entity.pdbx_description
1 polymer ?
#
loop_
_entity_poly.entity_id
_entity_poly.type
_entity_poly.pdbx_seq_one_letter_code
_entity_poly.pdbx_strand_id
1 'polypeptide(L)' 'FNLGITDLLAQTAPPGTADYLRVSTAAQKLTDQHEMGELFKVIAFGKNIDIDWTGFRFGDICHKL' A
#
# COMPACT_ATOMS: atom_id res chain seq x y z
N PHE A 1 -0.25 -1.61 6.42
CA PHE A 1 0.39 -1.01 5.23
C PHE A 1 0.79 0.43 5.55
N ASN A 2 1.92 0.90 5.03
CA ASN A 2 2.50 2.20 5.41
C ASN A 2 1.56 3.40 5.24
N LEU A 3 0.71 3.39 4.20
CA LEU A 3 -0.23 4.47 3.89
C LEU A 3 -1.70 4.12 4.18
N GLY A 4 -1.96 3.09 4.99
CA GLY A 4 -3.32 2.82 5.49
C GLY A 4 -4.32 2.29 4.47
N ILE A 5 -3.89 1.58 3.41
CA ILE A 5 -4.81 1.03 2.39
C ILE A 5 -5.93 0.14 2.99
N THR A 6 -5.65 -0.56 4.08
CA THR A 6 -6.63 -1.38 4.82
C THR A 6 -7.64 -0.51 5.58
N ASP A 7 -7.21 0.62 6.12
CA ASP A 7 -8.07 1.56 6.84
C ASP A 7 -9.02 2.27 5.85
N LEU A 8 -8.52 2.59 4.66
CA LEU A 8 -9.33 3.12 3.55
C LEU A 8 -10.36 2.09 3.05
N LEU A 9 -9.96 0.82 2.93
CA LEU A 9 -10.89 -0.26 2.56
C LEU A 9 -12.04 -0.37 3.58
N ALA A 10 -11.74 -0.31 4.87
CA ALA A 10 -12.75 -0.37 5.94
C ALA A 10 -13.75 0.81 5.90
N GLN A 11 -13.36 1.94 5.34
CA GLN A 11 -14.22 3.12 5.18
C GLN A 11 -15.07 3.10 3.90
N THR A 12 -14.78 2.19 2.96
CA THR A 12 -15.37 2.23 1.61
C THR A 12 -16.78 1.63 1.57
N ALA A 13 -17.00 0.51 2.26
CA ALA A 13 -18.30 -0.16 2.29
C ALA A 13 -18.42 -1.10 3.51
N PRO A 14 -19.64 -1.42 3.98
CA PRO A 14 -19.82 -2.41 5.03
C PRO A 14 -19.30 -3.80 4.61
N PRO A 15 -18.64 -4.55 5.50
CA PRO A 15 -18.21 -5.92 5.22
C PRO A 15 -19.36 -6.80 4.74
N GLY A 16 -19.10 -7.63 3.73
CA GLY A 16 -20.09 -8.55 3.15
C GLY A 16 -20.98 -7.98 2.06
N THR A 17 -20.86 -6.69 1.74
CA THR A 17 -21.51 -6.09 0.57
C THR A 17 -20.76 -6.41 -0.73
N ALA A 18 -21.45 -6.40 -1.87
CA ALA A 18 -20.81 -6.59 -3.17
C ALA A 18 -19.74 -5.51 -3.46
N ASP A 19 -19.99 -4.27 -3.02
CA ASP A 19 -19.02 -3.18 -3.12
C ASP A 19 -17.75 -3.47 -2.31
N TYR A 20 -17.91 -3.92 -1.07
CA TYR A 20 -16.77 -4.30 -0.23
C TYR A 20 -15.94 -5.41 -0.88
N LEU A 21 -16.57 -6.45 -1.42
CA LEU A 21 -15.88 -7.56 -2.09
C LEU A 21 -15.09 -7.10 -3.31
N ARG A 22 -15.65 -6.18 -4.11
CA ARG A 22 -14.95 -5.62 -5.28
C ARG A 22 -13.70 -4.84 -4.87
N VAL A 23 -13.83 -3.95 -3.90
CA VAL A 23 -12.72 -3.10 -3.45
C VAL A 23 -11.67 -3.92 -2.70
N SER A 24 -12.08 -4.92 -1.91
CA SER A 24 -11.14 -5.82 -1.22
C SER A 24 -10.32 -6.66 -2.21
N THR A 25 -10.94 -7.12 -3.30
CA THR A 25 -10.25 -7.87 -4.36
C THR A 25 -9.21 -7.01 -5.06
N ALA A 26 -9.54 -5.75 -5.35
CA ALA A 26 -8.60 -4.80 -5.93
C ALA A 26 -7.42 -4.51 -4.98
N ALA A 27 -7.68 -4.29 -3.69
CA ALA A 27 -6.64 -4.08 -2.69
C ALA A 27 -5.75 -5.31 -2.51
N GLN A 28 -6.32 -6.53 -2.52
CA GLN A 28 -5.55 -7.76 -2.46
C GLN A 28 -4.61 -7.87 -3.66
N LYS A 29 -5.09 -7.63 -4.89
CA LYS A 29 -4.24 -7.65 -6.08
C LYS A 29 -3.03 -6.72 -5.98
N LEU A 30 -3.22 -5.52 -5.43
CA LEU A 30 -2.14 -4.53 -5.25
C LEU A 30 -1.12 -4.93 -4.18
N THR A 31 -1.48 -5.81 -3.24
CA THR A 31 -0.71 -6.06 -2.02
C THR A 31 -0.23 -7.49 -1.84
N ASP A 32 -0.83 -8.46 -2.54
CA ASP A 32 -0.45 -9.87 -2.46
C ASP A 32 0.93 -10.10 -3.09
N GLN A 33 1.75 -10.91 -2.42
CA GLN A 33 3.11 -11.25 -2.84
C GLN A 33 3.15 -11.90 -4.23
N HIS A 34 2.15 -12.72 -4.55
CA HIS A 34 2.09 -13.46 -5.82
C HIS A 34 1.46 -12.63 -6.96
N GLU A 35 0.95 -11.45 -6.65
CA GLU A 35 0.45 -10.47 -7.61
C GLU A 35 1.40 -9.27 -7.66
N MET A 36 0.96 -8.09 -7.24
CA MET A 36 1.74 -6.87 -7.39
C MET A 36 2.58 -6.51 -6.15
N GLY A 37 2.25 -7.06 -4.98
CA GLY A 37 2.79 -6.62 -3.69
C GLY A 37 4.28 -6.85 -3.52
N GLU A 38 4.82 -7.91 -4.14
CA GLU A 38 6.27 -8.14 -4.17
C GLU A 38 6.90 -7.72 -5.51
N LEU A 39 6.20 -7.87 -6.63
CA LEU A 39 6.76 -7.59 -7.96
C LEU A 39 6.96 -6.09 -8.21
N PHE A 40 6.07 -5.23 -7.70
CA PHE A 40 6.15 -3.79 -7.91
C PHE A 40 6.89 -3.13 -6.76
N LYS A 41 7.90 -2.32 -7.10
CA LYS A 41 8.69 -1.55 -6.14
C LYS A 41 8.38 -0.06 -6.30
N VAL A 42 8.44 0.66 -5.19
CA VAL A 42 8.25 2.12 -5.15
C VAL A 42 9.59 2.75 -4.77
N ILE A 43 9.99 3.79 -5.51
CA ILE A 43 11.18 4.60 -5.22
C ILE A 43 10.77 6.07 -5.22
N ALA A 44 11.35 6.86 -4.33
CA ALA A 44 11.08 8.29 -4.22
C ALA A 44 12.40 9.05 -4.12
N PHE A 45 12.42 10.27 -4.68
CA PHE A 45 13.53 11.20 -4.59
C PHE A 45 13.01 12.53 -4.04
N GLY A 46 13.75 13.15 -3.13
CA GLY A 46 13.43 14.44 -2.54
C GLY A 46 14.55 15.45 -2.76
N LYS A 47 14.20 16.74 -2.90
CA LYS A 47 15.15 17.85 -2.91
C LYS A 47 14.64 18.95 -1.97
N ASN A 48 15.46 19.36 -1.01
CA ASN A 48 15.14 20.41 -0.03
C ASN A 48 13.82 20.15 0.74
N ILE A 49 13.55 18.89 1.08
CA ILE A 49 12.38 18.51 1.89
C ILE A 49 12.84 17.74 3.11
N ASP A 50 12.21 18.03 4.26
CA ASP A 50 12.35 17.20 5.44
C ASP A 50 11.65 15.86 5.22
N ILE A 51 12.34 14.80 5.65
CA ILE A 51 11.99 13.42 5.33
C ILE A 51 11.12 12.85 6.45
N ASP A 52 9.80 12.99 6.31
CA ASP A 52 8.84 12.09 6.95
C ASP A 52 8.15 11.24 5.88
N TRP A 53 8.93 10.38 5.24
CA TRP A 53 8.46 9.45 4.21
C TRP A 53 7.63 8.33 4.85
N THR A 54 6.43 8.67 5.32
CA THR A 54 5.48 7.75 5.97
C THR A 54 5.23 6.49 5.13
N GLY A 55 5.23 6.62 3.80
CA GLY A 55 5.12 5.51 2.85
C GLY A 55 6.26 4.49 2.86
N PHE A 56 7.41 4.85 3.42
CA PHE A 56 8.62 4.01 3.55
C PHE A 56 8.93 3.67 5.01
N ARG A 57 8.06 4.01 5.97
CA ARG A 57 8.34 3.86 7.40
C ARG A 57 8.64 2.42 7.84
N PHE A 58 7.99 1.43 7.24
CA PHE A 58 8.23 0.02 7.49
C PHE A 58 8.62 -0.71 6.21
N GLY A 59 9.60 -1.60 6.29
CA GLY A 59 10.03 -2.43 5.17
C GLY A 59 10.82 -1.69 4.09
N ASP A 60 11.41 -0.54 4.41
CA ASP A 60 12.34 0.13 3.50
C ASP A 60 13.57 -0.75 3.21
N ILE A 61 13.93 -0.83 1.94
CA ILE A 61 15.02 -1.67 1.43
C ILE A 61 16.10 -0.82 0.76
N CYS A 62 16.19 0.48 1.08
CA CYS A 62 17.17 1.39 0.48
C CYS A 62 18.62 0.90 0.60
N HIS A 63 18.94 0.14 1.64
CA HIS A 63 20.26 -0.45 1.90
C HIS A 63 20.64 -1.60 0.94
N LYS A 64 19.72 -2.05 0.08
CA LYS A 64 19.95 -3.09 -0.94
C LYS A 64 20.10 -2.54 -2.35
N LEU A 65 20.01 -1.21 -2.51
CA LEU A 65 20.16 -0.50 -3.79
C LEU A 65 21.63 -0.23 -4.13
#